data_AF-A0A165ADM2-F1
#
_entry.id   AF-A0A165ADM2-F1
#
_cell.length_a   1.000
_cell.length_b   1.000
_cell.length_c   1.000
_cell.angle_alpha   90.00
_cell.angle_beta   90.00
_cell.angle_gamma   90.00
#
_symmetry.space_group_name_H-M   'P 1'
#
loop_
_entity.id
_entity.type
_entity.pdbx_description
1 polymer ?
#
loop_
_entity_poly.entity_id
_entity_poly.type
_entity_poly.pdbx_seq_one_letter_code
_entity_poly.pdbx_strand_id
1 'polypeptide(L)'
;ALYGLYPQGHGQLLGQTIFTAVMVYAHLVTMSTSESKFTVEPLITLPKGHGPVEKLKTRIRDELLTLSNRDIIKNKELMELATDMGSDLCINTFAVNFKTADGRKNEDVMEANALNARILKRLSIVDPKTTRNTVPLILMSTVLSQAAYQDSLDVYKARLGLRGQQDLYVLVNTNMSPFATEFGILKEIMKALTSIIEEEVDVALYRNTLKPARHDFVMQGTEKIFLANLPMYNMENHRQQLVITGDLPDEVKQEYVDQRAQNPNALFVLRNTNDLTLDEVLSTGEFRAQIYKVVTKLKE
;
A
#
# COMPACT_ATOMS: atom_id res chain seq x y z
N ALA A 1 32.47 -1.02 -24.33
CA ALA A 1 32.33 -1.21 -25.79
C ALA A 1 31.90 0.11 -26.39
N LEU A 2 32.36 0.45 -27.60
CA LEU A 2 31.83 1.58 -28.37
C LEU A 2 30.58 1.08 -29.10
N TYR A 3 29.44 1.76 -28.95
CA TYR A 3 28.20 1.39 -29.63
C TYR A 3 27.93 2.36 -30.77
N GLY A 4 27.66 1.84 -31.96
CA GLY A 4 27.28 2.67 -33.09
C GLY A 4 25.81 3.11 -33.05
N LEU A 5 25.52 4.33 -33.52
CA LEU A 5 24.18 4.92 -33.57
C LEU A 5 23.37 4.37 -34.75
N TYR A 6 23.14 3.07 -34.77
CA TYR A 6 22.39 2.35 -35.80
C TYR A 6 21.72 1.09 -35.21
N PRO A 7 20.76 0.46 -35.92
CA PRO A 7 19.97 -0.65 -35.37
C PRO A 7 20.80 -1.83 -34.84
N GLN A 8 21.89 -2.21 -35.51
CA GLN A 8 22.77 -3.30 -35.09
C GLN A 8 23.75 -2.92 -33.97
N GLY A 9 23.79 -1.66 -33.56
CA GLY A 9 24.61 -1.16 -32.45
C GLY A 9 23.75 -0.81 -31.25
N HIS A 10 23.43 0.47 -31.10
CA HIS A 10 22.58 0.96 -30.02
C HIS A 10 21.16 0.36 -30.06
N GLY A 11 20.62 0.10 -31.26
CA GLY A 11 19.31 -0.55 -31.40
C GLY A 11 19.25 -1.96 -30.80
N GLN A 12 20.30 -2.77 -30.96
CA GLN A 12 20.38 -4.09 -30.33
C GLN A 12 20.43 -3.99 -28.81
N LEU A 13 21.23 -3.06 -28.28
CA LEU A 13 21.30 -2.83 -26.84
C LEU A 13 19.94 -2.42 -26.27
N LEU A 14 19.30 -1.42 -26.88
CA LEU A 14 17.98 -0.96 -26.44
C LEU A 14 16.90 -2.02 -26.62
N GLY A 15 16.96 -2.82 -27.69
CA GLY A 15 16.06 -3.95 -27.90
C GLY A 15 16.09 -4.96 -26.74
N GLN A 16 17.28 -5.25 -26.21
CA GLN A 16 17.41 -6.12 -25.02
C GLN A 16 16.84 -5.46 -23.75
N THR A 17 17.01 -4.14 -23.59
CA THR A 17 16.43 -3.42 -22.45
C THR A 17 14.90 -3.35 -22.52
N ILE A 18 14.33 -3.18 -23.72
CA ILE A 18 12.89 -3.20 -23.96
C ILE A 18 12.35 -4.60 -23.68
N PHE A 19 13.00 -5.64 -24.18
CA PHE A 19 12.61 -7.02 -23.88
C PHE A 19 12.61 -7.30 -22.37
N THR A 20 13.62 -6.81 -21.65
CA THR A 20 13.64 -6.86 -20.18
C THR A 20 12.43 -6.16 -19.56
N ALA A 21 12.08 -4.96 -20.04
CA ALA A 21 10.92 -4.22 -19.57
C ALA A 21 9.61 -4.99 -19.79
N VAL A 22 9.45 -5.63 -20.95
CA VAL A 22 8.29 -6.49 -21.26
C VAL A 22 8.21 -7.67 -20.29
N MET A 23 9.33 -8.33 -19.99
CA MET A 23 9.33 -9.46 -19.05
C MET A 23 9.00 -9.03 -17.62
N VAL A 24 9.50 -7.87 -17.17
CA VAL A 24 9.09 -7.30 -15.87
C VAL A 24 7.60 -6.97 -15.87
N TYR A 25 7.08 -6.36 -16.94
CA TYR A 25 5.66 -6.09 -17.10
C TYR A 25 4.82 -7.38 -17.03
N ALA A 26 5.25 -8.43 -17.72
CA ALA A 26 4.59 -9.73 -17.71
C ALA A 26 4.48 -10.32 -16.30
N HIS A 27 5.52 -10.16 -15.48
CA HIS A 27 5.44 -10.49 -14.05
C HIS A 27 4.43 -9.58 -13.31
N LEU A 28 4.54 -8.26 -13.44
CA LEU A 28 3.67 -7.31 -12.74
C LEU A 28 2.18 -7.52 -13.02
N VAL A 29 1.82 -7.74 -14.29
CA VAL A 29 0.42 -7.90 -14.71
C VAL A 29 -0.20 -9.25 -14.34
N THR A 30 0.63 -10.22 -13.97
CA THR A 30 0.20 -11.58 -13.61
C THR A 30 0.48 -11.99 -12.17
N MET A 31 1.20 -11.18 -11.39
CA MET A 31 1.63 -11.56 -10.04
C MET A 31 0.48 -11.67 -9.03
N SER A 32 -0.61 -10.92 -9.21
CA SER A 32 -1.81 -11.04 -8.36
C SER A 32 -2.89 -11.88 -9.03
N THR A 33 -3.53 -12.76 -8.26
CA THR A 33 -4.63 -13.64 -8.69
C THR A 33 -5.93 -13.35 -7.92
N SER A 34 -6.99 -14.12 -8.21
CA SER A 34 -8.23 -14.10 -7.43
C SER A 34 -8.01 -14.42 -5.96
N GLU A 35 -7.01 -15.26 -5.64
CA GLU A 35 -6.72 -15.72 -4.27
C GLU A 35 -5.76 -14.79 -3.52
N SER A 36 -5.01 -13.94 -4.24
CA SER A 36 -4.10 -12.98 -3.61
C SER A 36 -4.87 -11.99 -2.73
N LYS A 37 -4.33 -11.67 -1.55
CA LYS A 37 -4.83 -10.56 -0.70
C LYS A 37 -4.58 -9.18 -1.30
N PHE A 38 -3.87 -9.10 -2.42
CA PHE A 38 -3.47 -7.88 -3.10
C PHE A 38 -3.78 -7.94 -4.59
N THR A 39 -3.78 -6.78 -5.23
CA THR A 39 -3.83 -6.64 -6.68
C THR A 39 -2.73 -5.72 -7.15
N VAL A 40 -2.06 -6.09 -8.25
CA VAL A 40 -1.07 -5.24 -8.91
C VAL A 40 -1.62 -4.88 -10.28
N GLU A 41 -1.73 -3.59 -10.55
CA GLU A 41 -2.24 -3.09 -11.82
C GLU A 41 -1.19 -2.19 -12.47
N PRO A 42 -0.58 -2.61 -13.58
CA PRO A 42 0.22 -1.73 -14.42
C PRO A 42 -0.64 -0.63 -15.05
N LEU A 43 -0.05 0.54 -15.29
CA LEU A 43 -0.72 1.65 -15.96
C LEU A 43 -1.20 1.22 -17.36
N ILE A 44 -0.36 0.52 -18.11
CA ILE A 44 -0.70 -0.04 -19.42
C ILE A 44 -1.46 -1.36 -19.26
N THR A 45 -2.63 -1.46 -19.88
CA THR A 45 -3.46 -2.67 -19.89
C THR A 45 -2.84 -3.77 -20.76
N LEU A 46 -3.19 -5.02 -20.49
CA LEU A 46 -2.92 -6.11 -21.43
C LEU A 46 -3.53 -5.81 -22.81
N PRO A 47 -2.89 -6.26 -23.90
CA PRO A 47 -3.36 -5.99 -25.25
C PRO A 47 -4.72 -6.64 -25.50
N LYS A 48 -5.56 -5.93 -26.26
CA LYS A 48 -6.84 -6.46 -26.75
C LYS A 48 -6.58 -7.41 -27.93
N GLY A 49 -7.52 -8.31 -28.20
CA GLY A 49 -7.42 -9.26 -29.33
C GLY A 49 -6.77 -10.60 -28.99
N HIS A 50 -6.16 -10.74 -27.81
CA HIS A 50 -5.56 -11.98 -27.31
C HIS A 50 -6.51 -12.83 -26.44
N GLY A 51 -7.82 -12.62 -26.60
CA GLY A 51 -8.86 -13.33 -25.84
C GLY A 51 -9.16 -12.74 -24.46
N PRO A 52 -9.88 -13.49 -23.59
CA PRO A 52 -10.23 -13.03 -22.24
C PRO A 52 -9.00 -12.77 -21.37
N VAL A 53 -9.02 -11.66 -20.63
CA VAL A 53 -7.90 -11.18 -19.78
C VAL A 53 -7.33 -12.27 -18.87
N GLU A 54 -8.18 -13.02 -18.17
CA GLU A 54 -7.71 -14.05 -17.24
C GLU A 54 -7.07 -15.26 -17.94
N LYS A 55 -7.55 -15.62 -19.14
CA LYS A 55 -6.89 -16.66 -19.95
C LYS A 55 -5.52 -16.17 -20.43
N LEU A 56 -5.43 -14.90 -20.81
CA LEU A 56 -4.16 -14.29 -21.22
C LEU A 56 -3.15 -14.23 -20.07
N LYS A 57 -3.58 -13.84 -18.86
CA LYS A 57 -2.73 -13.87 -17.67
C LYS A 57 -2.21 -15.28 -17.37
N THR A 58 -3.05 -16.31 -17.51
CA THR A 58 -2.63 -17.72 -17.36
C THR A 58 -1.61 -18.11 -18.42
N ARG A 59 -1.86 -17.77 -19.69
CA ARG A 59 -0.91 -18.01 -20.79
C ARG A 59 0.45 -17.36 -20.52
N ILE A 60 0.47 -16.11 -20.08
CA ILE A 60 1.70 -15.39 -19.73
C ILE A 60 2.45 -16.14 -18.61
N ARG A 61 1.75 -16.56 -17.55
CA ARG A 61 2.37 -17.28 -16.43
C ARG A 61 2.95 -18.63 -16.84
N ASP A 62 2.21 -19.39 -17.63
CA ASP A 62 2.51 -20.79 -17.88
C ASP A 62 3.42 -20.98 -19.10
N GLU A 63 3.35 -20.08 -20.09
CA GLU A 63 4.10 -20.18 -21.35
C GLU A 63 5.20 -19.11 -21.49
N LEU A 64 4.97 -17.86 -21.10
CA LEU A 64 5.97 -16.80 -21.32
C LEU A 64 7.00 -16.74 -20.19
N LEU A 65 6.56 -16.76 -18.93
CA LEU A 65 7.44 -16.60 -17.76
C LEU A 65 8.22 -17.86 -17.38
N THR A 66 7.91 -19.01 -17.98
CA THR A 66 8.56 -20.31 -17.71
C THR A 66 9.65 -20.67 -18.72
N LEU A 67 9.60 -20.08 -19.92
CA LEU A 67 10.51 -20.40 -21.02
C LEU A 67 11.80 -19.59 -20.97
N SER A 68 12.84 -20.14 -21.60
CA SER A 68 14.10 -19.42 -21.81
C SER A 68 13.92 -18.34 -22.90
N ASN A 69 14.74 -17.28 -22.85
CA ASN A 69 14.73 -16.23 -23.88
C ASN A 69 14.88 -16.83 -25.30
N ARG A 70 15.72 -17.87 -25.44
CA ARG A 70 15.94 -18.55 -26.72
C ARG A 70 14.67 -19.24 -27.24
N ASP A 71 13.89 -19.83 -26.36
CA ASP A 71 12.66 -20.55 -26.74
C ASP A 71 11.52 -19.57 -27.02
N ILE A 72 11.43 -18.48 -26.25
CA ILE A 72 10.52 -17.37 -26.53
C ILE A 72 10.77 -16.80 -27.92
N ILE A 73 12.03 -16.45 -28.26
CA ILE A 73 12.40 -15.88 -29.57
C ILE A 73 12.03 -16.80 -30.75
N LYS A 74 12.10 -18.12 -30.57
CA LYS A 74 11.73 -19.09 -31.62
C LYS A 74 10.23 -19.27 -31.75
N ASN A 75 9.45 -18.93 -30.72
CA ASN A 75 8.01 -19.02 -30.72
C ASN A 75 7.40 -17.71 -31.23
N LYS A 76 6.99 -17.72 -32.50
CA LYS A 76 6.45 -16.52 -33.17
C LYS A 76 5.22 -15.95 -32.44
N GLU A 77 4.32 -16.79 -31.93
CA GLU A 77 3.11 -16.32 -31.23
C GLU A 77 3.44 -15.66 -29.89
N LEU A 78 4.41 -16.21 -29.14
CA LEU A 78 4.86 -15.60 -27.88
C LEU A 78 5.61 -14.30 -28.12
N MET A 79 6.38 -14.20 -29.21
CA MET A 79 7.04 -12.95 -29.60
C MET A 79 6.04 -11.89 -30.05
N GLU A 80 4.99 -12.25 -30.78
CA GLU A 80 3.89 -11.34 -31.13
C GLU A 80 3.21 -10.83 -29.85
N LEU A 81 2.85 -11.73 -28.93
CA LEU A 81 2.29 -11.33 -27.64
C LEU A 81 3.25 -10.43 -26.84
N ALA A 82 4.54 -10.77 -26.75
CA ALA A 82 5.53 -9.96 -26.04
C ALA A 82 5.69 -8.56 -26.66
N THR A 83 5.58 -8.45 -27.98
CA THR A 83 5.66 -7.17 -28.70
C THR A 83 4.47 -6.26 -28.40
N ASP A 84 3.30 -6.84 -28.16
CA ASP A 84 2.06 -6.10 -27.85
C ASP A 84 1.92 -5.72 -26.37
N MET A 85 2.84 -6.15 -25.50
CA MET A 85 2.76 -5.97 -24.05
C MET A 85 3.72 -4.91 -23.53
N GLY A 86 3.34 -4.29 -22.40
CA GLY A 86 4.21 -3.39 -21.66
C GLY A 86 4.08 -1.93 -22.06
N SER A 87 5.01 -1.13 -21.55
CA SER A 87 5.13 0.28 -21.90
C SER A 87 5.67 0.46 -23.32
N ASP A 88 5.37 1.60 -23.95
CA ASP A 88 5.89 1.95 -25.28
C ASP A 88 7.42 1.92 -25.33
N LEU A 89 8.06 2.21 -24.19
CA LEU A 89 9.50 2.15 -23.97
C LEU A 89 9.80 1.33 -22.69
N CYS A 90 10.93 1.59 -22.02
CA CYS A 90 11.41 0.76 -20.93
C CYS A 90 10.91 1.15 -19.52
N ILE A 91 9.84 1.95 -19.40
CA ILE A 91 9.34 2.48 -18.12
C ILE A 91 7.99 1.85 -17.77
N ASN A 92 7.99 0.92 -16.82
CA ASN A 92 6.78 0.30 -16.28
C ASN A 92 6.29 1.08 -15.06
N THR A 93 5.12 1.68 -15.16
CA THR A 93 4.41 2.29 -14.02
C THR A 93 3.31 1.36 -13.55
N PHE A 94 3.18 1.16 -12.24
CA PHE A 94 2.18 0.30 -11.64
C PHE A 94 1.80 0.75 -10.22
N ALA A 95 0.70 0.25 -9.71
CA ALA A 95 0.29 0.46 -8.33
C ALA A 95 -0.26 -0.83 -7.73
N VAL A 96 -0.17 -0.92 -6.42
CA VAL A 96 -0.67 -2.03 -5.62
C VAL A 96 -1.89 -1.58 -4.83
N ASN A 97 -2.90 -2.44 -4.78
CA ASN A 97 -4.04 -2.29 -3.87
C ASN A 97 -4.22 -3.59 -3.08
N PHE A 98 -5.05 -3.57 -2.05
CA PHE A 98 -5.32 -4.74 -1.19
C PHE A 98 -6.80 -5.08 -1.15
N LYS A 99 -7.10 -6.31 -0.75
CA LYS A 99 -8.44 -6.77 -0.43
C LYS A 99 -8.65 -6.67 1.07
N THR A 100 -9.79 -6.13 1.51
CA THR A 100 -10.21 -6.06 2.91
C THR A 100 -10.53 -7.46 3.45
N ALA A 101 -10.74 -7.57 4.77
CA ALA A 101 -10.97 -8.85 5.45
C ALA A 101 -12.20 -9.62 4.92
N ASP A 102 -13.17 -8.92 4.32
CA ASP A 102 -14.35 -9.49 3.66
C ASP A 102 -14.12 -9.87 2.18
N GLY A 103 -12.89 -9.76 1.70
CA GLY A 103 -12.49 -10.14 0.33
C GLY A 103 -12.77 -9.08 -0.73
N ARG A 104 -13.39 -7.94 -0.40
CA ARG A 104 -13.59 -6.83 -1.34
C ARG A 104 -12.29 -6.07 -1.57
N LYS A 105 -12.14 -5.41 -2.72
CA LYS A 105 -11.00 -4.49 -2.92
C LYS A 105 -11.18 -3.25 -2.03
N ASN A 106 -10.09 -2.75 -1.46
CA ASN A 106 -10.07 -1.43 -0.84
C ASN A 106 -10.44 -0.36 -1.89
N GLU A 107 -11.34 0.55 -1.52
CA GLU A 107 -11.77 1.66 -2.38
C GLU A 107 -11.08 3.00 -2.02
N ASP A 108 -10.40 3.08 -0.86
CA ASP A 108 -9.77 4.31 -0.36
C ASP A 108 -8.41 4.56 -1.03
N VAL A 109 -8.33 5.65 -1.81
CA VAL A 109 -7.10 6.08 -2.51
C VAL A 109 -5.96 6.37 -1.53
N MET A 110 -6.25 6.92 -0.35
CA MET A 110 -5.22 7.29 0.61
C MET A 110 -4.58 6.06 1.27
N GLU A 111 -5.35 5.01 1.53
CA GLU A 111 -4.81 3.75 2.04
C GLU A 111 -4.01 3.00 0.96
N ALA A 112 -4.43 3.07 -0.31
CA ALA A 112 -3.60 2.58 -1.42
C ALA A 112 -2.29 3.38 -1.54
N ASN A 113 -2.34 4.71 -1.42
CA ASN A 113 -1.15 5.56 -1.43
C ASN A 113 -0.20 5.20 -0.28
N ALA A 114 -0.74 5.01 0.92
CA ALA A 114 0.04 4.59 2.09
C ALA A 114 0.72 3.24 1.86
N LEU A 115 0.02 2.26 1.27
CA LEU A 115 0.59 0.96 0.90
C LEU A 115 1.75 1.11 -0.09
N ASN A 116 1.54 1.82 -1.21
CA ASN A 116 2.58 1.98 -2.24
C ASN A 116 3.79 2.76 -1.71
N ALA A 117 3.60 3.78 -0.87
CA ALA A 117 4.69 4.51 -0.25
C ALA A 117 5.52 3.62 0.71
N ARG A 118 4.87 2.71 1.45
CA ARG A 118 5.56 1.74 2.32
C ARG A 118 6.36 0.72 1.52
N ILE A 119 5.79 0.20 0.44
CA ILE A 119 6.49 -0.69 -0.50
C ILE A 119 7.74 0.01 -1.06
N LEU A 120 7.61 1.27 -1.54
CA LEU A 120 8.75 2.03 -2.02
C LEU A 120 9.82 2.20 -0.94
N LYS A 121 9.44 2.52 0.29
CA LYS A 121 10.41 2.71 1.38
C LYS A 121 11.31 1.49 1.59
N ARG A 122 10.80 0.29 1.34
CA ARG A 122 11.57 -0.97 1.40
C ARG A 122 12.37 -1.28 0.15
N LEU A 123 11.99 -0.68 -0.97
CA LEU A 123 12.58 -0.88 -2.30
C LEU A 123 13.31 0.37 -2.79
N SER A 124 13.77 1.22 -1.88
CA SER A 124 14.53 2.43 -2.21
C SER A 124 15.57 2.72 -1.12
N ILE A 125 16.61 3.46 -1.49
CA ILE A 125 17.67 3.90 -0.57
C ILE A 125 17.41 5.36 -0.25
N VAL A 126 16.57 5.61 0.75
CA VAL A 126 16.18 6.95 1.20
C VAL A 126 16.69 7.30 2.60
N ASP A 127 17.18 6.31 3.34
CA ASP A 127 17.77 6.47 4.68
C ASP A 127 19.28 6.18 4.61
N PRO A 128 20.15 7.00 5.24
CA PRO A 128 21.58 6.75 5.32
C PRO A 128 21.98 5.38 5.89
N LYS A 129 21.10 4.73 6.67
CA LYS A 129 21.29 3.41 7.25
C LYS A 129 20.94 2.27 6.30
N THR A 130 20.13 2.53 5.28
CA THR A 130 19.78 1.53 4.26
C THR A 130 20.94 1.37 3.30
N THR A 131 21.43 0.15 3.12
CA THR A 131 22.53 -0.13 2.18
C THR A 131 22.03 -0.91 0.97
N ARG A 132 22.75 -0.84 -0.15
CA ARG A 132 22.40 -1.58 -1.38
C ARG A 132 22.23 -3.09 -1.16
N ASN A 133 22.91 -3.65 -0.15
CA ASN A 133 22.90 -5.08 0.13
C ASN A 133 21.63 -5.52 0.89
N THR A 134 20.81 -4.57 1.33
CA THR A 134 19.59 -4.83 2.11
C THR A 134 18.30 -4.71 1.29
N VAL A 135 18.41 -4.30 0.02
CA VAL A 135 17.26 -4.06 -0.86
C VAL A 135 17.35 -4.97 -2.08
N PRO A 136 16.35 -5.84 -2.33
CA PRO A 136 16.40 -6.82 -3.42
C PRO A 136 16.17 -6.20 -4.81
N LEU A 137 15.50 -5.05 -4.87
CA LEU A 137 15.17 -4.29 -6.08
C LEU A 137 15.05 -2.81 -5.73
N ILE A 138 15.60 -1.94 -6.57
CA ILE A 138 15.40 -0.50 -6.43
C ILE A 138 14.27 -0.06 -7.37
N LEU A 139 13.22 0.51 -6.79
CA LEU A 139 12.12 1.15 -7.49
C LEU A 139 12.17 2.67 -7.30
N MET A 140 11.52 3.37 -8.22
CA MET A 140 11.18 4.78 -8.08
C MET A 140 9.68 4.93 -7.83
N SER A 141 9.22 6.15 -7.58
CA SER A 141 7.80 6.46 -7.52
C SER A 141 7.52 7.83 -8.11
N THR A 142 6.25 8.07 -8.38
CA THR A 142 5.72 9.40 -8.67
C THR A 142 4.29 9.49 -8.16
N VAL A 143 3.73 10.71 -8.19
CA VAL A 143 2.32 10.97 -7.90
C VAL A 143 1.64 11.41 -9.18
N LEU A 144 0.65 10.64 -9.61
CA LEU A 144 -0.24 11.02 -10.70
C LEU A 144 -1.29 11.96 -10.12
N SER A 145 -1.19 13.25 -10.42
CA SER A 145 -2.16 14.22 -9.92
C SER A 145 -3.47 14.15 -10.70
N GLN A 146 -4.59 14.22 -10.00
CA GLN A 146 -5.91 14.23 -10.63
C GLN A 146 -6.07 15.42 -11.56
N ALA A 147 -5.52 16.58 -11.19
CA ALA A 147 -5.58 17.79 -12.00
C ALA A 147 -4.87 17.65 -13.35
N ALA A 148 -3.75 16.93 -13.40
CA ALA A 148 -2.97 16.75 -14.63
C ALA A 148 -3.44 15.57 -15.48
N TYR A 149 -3.77 14.43 -14.85
CA TYR A 149 -4.11 13.19 -15.55
C TYR A 149 -5.62 13.01 -15.82
N GLN A 150 -6.48 13.73 -15.08
CA GLN A 150 -7.92 13.81 -15.32
C GLN A 150 -8.56 12.42 -15.52
N ASP A 151 -9.38 12.26 -16.55
CA ASP A 151 -10.12 11.04 -16.87
C ASP A 151 -9.22 9.80 -17.02
N SER A 152 -7.96 9.98 -17.46
CA SER A 152 -7.01 8.88 -17.57
C SER A 152 -6.71 8.27 -16.19
N LEU A 153 -6.59 9.11 -15.16
CA LEU A 153 -6.38 8.64 -13.80
C LEU A 153 -7.64 8.00 -13.22
N ASP A 154 -8.82 8.49 -13.58
CA ASP A 154 -10.08 7.88 -13.15
C ASP A 154 -10.23 6.45 -13.69
N VAL A 155 -9.91 6.23 -14.97
CA VAL A 155 -9.87 4.88 -15.57
C VAL A 155 -8.86 3.98 -14.85
N TYR A 156 -7.69 4.51 -14.52
CA TYR A 156 -6.65 3.72 -13.86
C TYR A 156 -7.02 3.35 -12.41
N LYS A 157 -7.54 4.30 -11.63
CA LYS A 157 -8.06 4.05 -10.27
C LYS A 157 -9.21 3.04 -10.30
N ALA A 158 -10.13 3.13 -11.26
CA ALA A 158 -11.23 2.18 -11.40
C ALA A 158 -10.73 0.74 -11.61
N ARG A 159 -9.67 0.52 -12.40
CA ARG A 159 -9.05 -0.79 -12.58
C ARG A 159 -8.44 -1.34 -11.28
N LEU A 160 -7.80 -0.47 -10.50
CA LEU A 160 -7.30 -0.78 -9.16
C LEU A 160 -8.43 -1.07 -8.15
N GLY A 161 -9.67 -0.69 -8.46
CA GLY A 161 -10.82 -0.77 -7.55
C GLY A 161 -10.96 0.43 -6.61
N LEU A 162 -10.25 1.52 -6.88
CA LEU A 162 -10.24 2.72 -6.05
C LEU A 162 -11.31 3.73 -6.48
N ARG A 163 -11.79 4.53 -5.53
CA ARG A 163 -12.77 5.60 -5.75
C ARG A 163 -12.35 6.88 -5.06
N GLY A 164 -12.49 8.00 -5.76
CA GLY A 164 -12.18 9.33 -5.23
C GLY A 164 -11.40 10.19 -6.22
N GLN A 165 -11.21 11.46 -5.87
CA GLN A 165 -10.55 12.47 -6.72
C GLN A 165 -9.16 12.87 -6.18
N GLN A 166 -8.63 12.10 -5.23
CA GLN A 166 -7.28 12.26 -4.70
C GLN A 166 -6.24 11.84 -5.74
N ASP A 167 -5.05 12.42 -5.64
CA ASP A 167 -3.88 12.02 -6.41
C ASP A 167 -3.47 10.58 -6.06
N LEU A 168 -2.89 9.87 -7.03
CA LEU A 168 -2.48 8.47 -6.87
C LEU A 168 -0.96 8.34 -6.82
N TYR A 169 -0.45 7.74 -5.76
CA TYR A 169 0.95 7.38 -5.59
C TYR A 169 1.22 6.05 -6.30
N VAL A 170 2.15 6.06 -7.25
CA VAL A 170 2.46 4.90 -8.09
C VAL A 170 3.94 4.54 -8.03
N LEU A 171 4.24 3.27 -8.25
CA LEU A 171 5.59 2.72 -8.34
C LEU A 171 6.05 2.75 -9.81
N VAL A 172 7.34 3.01 -10.02
CA VAL A 172 7.94 3.13 -11.34
C VAL A 172 9.20 2.28 -11.41
N ASN A 173 9.28 1.44 -12.45
CA ASN A 173 10.42 0.61 -12.75
C ASN A 173 10.94 0.94 -14.16
N THR A 174 12.13 1.54 -14.21
CA THR A 174 12.82 1.86 -15.46
C THR A 174 13.89 0.81 -15.74
N ASN A 175 13.78 0.14 -16.88
CA ASN A 175 14.62 -1.01 -17.23
C ASN A 175 15.68 -0.60 -18.25
N MET A 176 16.91 -0.41 -17.79
CA MET A 176 18.06 -0.12 -18.66
C MET A 176 19.08 -1.27 -18.67
N SER A 177 18.78 -2.38 -17.99
CA SER A 177 19.65 -3.55 -17.96
C SER A 177 19.31 -4.50 -19.11
N PRO A 178 20.27 -4.84 -19.99
CA PRO A 178 20.08 -5.86 -21.03
C PRO A 178 20.31 -7.29 -20.50
N PHE A 179 20.51 -7.48 -19.18
CA PHE A 179 20.98 -8.73 -18.59
C PHE A 179 19.97 -9.41 -17.66
N ALA A 180 18.88 -8.72 -17.29
CA ALA A 180 18.04 -9.18 -16.17
C ALA A 180 17.21 -10.44 -16.49
N THR A 181 16.93 -10.70 -17.76
CA THR A 181 16.14 -11.86 -18.21
C THR A 181 16.94 -13.16 -18.27
N GLU A 182 18.24 -13.13 -18.00
CA GLU A 182 19.10 -14.32 -18.00
C GLU A 182 19.26 -14.90 -16.60
N PHE A 183 19.61 -16.19 -16.55
CA PHE A 183 19.98 -16.92 -15.32
C PHE A 183 18.94 -16.91 -14.19
N GLY A 184 17.67 -16.62 -14.49
CA GLY A 184 16.59 -16.59 -13.51
C GLY A 184 16.63 -15.41 -12.52
N ILE A 185 17.52 -14.43 -12.73
CA ILE A 185 17.69 -13.27 -11.83
C ILE A 185 16.36 -12.50 -11.69
N LEU A 186 15.69 -12.24 -12.81
CA LEU A 186 14.40 -11.54 -12.81
C LEU A 186 13.35 -12.27 -11.96
N LYS A 187 13.31 -13.61 -12.00
CA LYS A 187 12.35 -14.40 -11.22
C LYS A 187 12.56 -14.22 -9.72
N GLU A 188 13.81 -14.24 -9.25
CA GLU A 188 14.13 -14.02 -7.83
C GLU A 188 13.83 -12.58 -7.40
N ILE A 189 14.12 -11.59 -8.25
CA ILE A 189 13.76 -10.19 -8.02
C ILE A 189 12.24 -10.03 -7.85
N MET A 190 11.45 -10.61 -8.77
CA MET A 190 9.99 -10.49 -8.72
C MET A 190 9.39 -11.27 -7.55
N LYS A 191 9.99 -12.40 -7.15
CA LYS A 191 9.60 -13.12 -5.93
C LYS A 191 9.84 -12.27 -4.68
N ALA A 192 10.98 -11.58 -4.59
CA ALA A 192 11.27 -10.69 -3.47
C ALA A 192 10.29 -9.49 -3.43
N LEU A 193 9.94 -8.92 -4.59
CA LEU A 193 8.90 -7.90 -4.69
C LEU A 193 7.55 -8.43 -4.17
N THR A 194 7.12 -9.63 -4.59
CA THR A 194 5.87 -10.24 -4.11
C THR A 194 5.87 -10.40 -2.58
N SER A 195 6.94 -10.93 -1.99
CA SER A 195 7.04 -11.08 -0.52
C SER A 195 6.88 -9.74 0.20
N ILE A 196 7.55 -8.70 -0.29
CA ILE A 196 7.45 -7.36 0.31
C ILE A 196 6.03 -6.80 0.17
N ILE A 197 5.38 -7.00 -0.98
CA ILE A 197 3.98 -6.59 -1.17
C ILE A 197 3.08 -7.30 -0.18
N GLU A 198 3.20 -8.63 -0.02
CA GLU A 198 2.39 -9.42 0.91
C GLU A 198 2.55 -8.95 2.35
N GLU A 199 3.80 -8.72 2.80
CA GLU A 199 4.09 -8.21 4.14
C GLU A 199 3.48 -6.82 4.39
N GLU A 200 3.58 -5.89 3.42
CA GLU A 200 3.01 -4.55 3.57
C GLU A 200 1.48 -4.55 3.47
N VAL A 201 0.90 -5.50 2.72
CA VAL A 201 -0.55 -5.71 2.65
C VAL A 201 -1.09 -6.23 3.98
N ASP A 202 -0.38 -7.11 4.68
CA ASP A 202 -0.78 -7.54 6.03
C ASP A 202 -0.78 -6.36 7.03
N VAL A 203 0.14 -5.40 6.89
CA VAL A 203 0.11 -4.16 7.68
C VAL A 203 -1.08 -3.27 7.30
N ALA A 204 -1.37 -3.13 6.00
CA ALA A 204 -2.53 -2.37 5.53
C ALA A 204 -3.85 -2.99 6.05
N LEU A 205 -3.97 -4.32 6.00
CA LEU A 205 -5.09 -5.07 6.56
C LEU A 205 -5.24 -4.83 8.06
N TYR A 206 -4.15 -4.93 8.82
CA TYR A 206 -4.17 -4.67 10.27
C TYR A 206 -4.68 -3.27 10.60
N ARG A 207 -4.25 -2.26 9.82
CA ARG A 207 -4.68 -0.86 9.99
C ARG A 207 -6.14 -0.64 9.63
N ASN A 208 -6.66 -1.36 8.63
CA ASN A 208 -7.98 -1.15 8.05
C ASN A 208 -9.04 -2.17 8.51
N THR A 209 -8.72 -3.03 9.47
CA THR A 209 -9.67 -3.98 10.03
C THR A 209 -10.24 -3.44 11.33
N LEU A 210 -11.54 -3.13 11.31
CA LEU A 210 -12.27 -2.76 12.51
C LEU A 210 -12.32 -3.95 13.47
N LYS A 211 -11.82 -3.76 14.67
CA LYS A 211 -11.86 -4.72 15.78
C LYS A 211 -11.97 -3.99 17.11
N PRO A 212 -12.50 -4.63 18.16
CA PRO A 212 -12.46 -4.08 19.51
C PRO A 212 -11.04 -3.67 19.92
N ALA A 213 -10.91 -2.52 20.58
CA ALA A 213 -9.62 -1.97 21.00
C ALA A 213 -9.76 -1.10 22.25
N ARG A 214 -8.61 -0.65 22.77
CA ARG A 214 -8.55 0.37 23.82
C ARG A 214 -8.51 1.75 23.20
N HIS A 215 -9.47 2.58 23.57
CA HIS A 215 -9.63 3.97 23.18
C HIS A 215 -9.28 4.86 24.35
N ASP A 216 -8.60 5.97 24.04
CA ASP A 216 -8.23 6.97 25.01
C ASP A 216 -9.10 8.20 24.84
N PHE A 217 -9.62 8.71 25.95
CA PHE A 217 -10.44 9.91 25.98
C PHE A 217 -9.76 10.97 26.85
N VAL A 218 -9.57 12.17 26.31
CA VAL A 218 -9.19 13.33 27.10
C VAL A 218 -10.36 13.75 27.95
N MET A 219 -10.12 13.89 29.26
CA MET A 219 -11.14 14.28 30.24
C MET A 219 -11.17 15.80 30.46
N GLN A 220 -12.35 16.39 30.36
CA GLN A 220 -12.61 17.81 30.61
C GLN A 220 -13.84 18.03 31.51
N GLY A 221 -13.82 19.15 32.25
CA GLY A 221 -14.88 19.52 33.20
C GLY A 221 -14.78 18.84 34.55
N THR A 222 -15.35 19.46 35.59
CA THR A 222 -15.41 18.95 36.98
C THR A 222 -16.85 18.80 37.47
N GLU A 223 -17.74 19.71 37.06
CA GLU A 223 -19.19 19.60 37.30
C GLU A 223 -19.81 18.51 36.44
N LYS A 224 -19.63 18.63 35.11
CA LYS A 224 -20.00 17.65 34.10
C LYS A 224 -18.74 17.16 33.39
N ILE A 225 -18.59 15.85 33.27
CA ILE A 225 -17.42 15.25 32.62
C ILE A 225 -17.68 15.10 31.12
N PHE A 226 -16.76 15.62 30.32
CA PHE A 226 -16.68 15.46 28.88
C PHE A 226 -15.49 14.57 28.54
N LEU A 227 -15.72 13.61 27.65
CA LEU A 227 -14.74 12.65 27.17
C LEU A 227 -14.58 12.85 25.67
N ALA A 228 -13.42 13.37 25.26
CA ALA A 228 -13.07 13.56 23.85
C ALA A 228 -12.11 12.44 23.42
N ASN A 229 -12.56 11.55 22.52
CA ASN A 229 -11.72 10.48 21.96
C ASN A 229 -10.45 11.06 21.34
N LEU A 230 -9.32 10.37 21.49
CA LEU A 230 -8.07 10.66 20.81
C LEU A 230 -8.02 9.89 19.49
N PRO A 231 -8.39 10.50 18.35
CA PRO A 231 -8.43 9.79 17.09
C PRO A 231 -7.02 9.46 16.59
N MET A 232 -6.91 8.33 15.90
CA MET A 232 -5.73 8.00 15.10
C MET A 232 -6.18 7.79 13.65
N TYR A 233 -5.82 8.74 12.77
CA TYR A 233 -6.20 8.69 11.36
C TYR A 233 -5.71 7.46 10.59
N ASN A 234 -4.68 6.79 11.13
CA ASN A 234 -3.98 5.68 10.50
C ASN A 234 -4.50 4.29 10.93
N MET A 235 -5.49 4.23 11.81
CA MET A 235 -6.02 3.00 12.38
C MET A 235 -7.54 3.07 12.35
N GLU A 236 -8.19 2.18 11.62
CA GLU A 236 -9.64 2.16 11.43
C GLU A 236 -10.41 2.18 12.75
N ASN A 237 -9.91 1.42 13.74
CA ASN A 237 -10.46 1.38 15.10
C ASN A 237 -10.60 2.76 15.76
N HIS A 238 -9.74 3.72 15.41
CA HIS A 238 -9.62 5.02 16.06
C HIS A 238 -9.87 6.18 15.10
N ARG A 239 -10.27 5.92 13.84
CA ARG A 239 -10.47 6.94 12.79
C ARG A 239 -11.85 7.61 12.91
N GLN A 240 -12.26 7.95 14.12
CA GLN A 240 -13.53 8.60 14.40
C GLN A 240 -13.36 9.71 15.44
N GLN A 241 -14.01 10.84 15.19
CA GLN A 241 -14.13 11.90 16.17
C GLN A 241 -15.35 11.64 17.04
N LEU A 242 -15.14 11.48 18.34
CA LEU A 242 -16.21 11.24 19.30
C LEU A 242 -16.04 12.13 20.53
N VAL A 243 -17.11 12.84 20.90
CA VAL A 243 -17.19 13.61 22.14
C VAL A 243 -18.48 13.20 22.86
N ILE A 244 -18.34 12.68 24.07
CA ILE A 244 -19.47 12.24 24.90
C ILE A 244 -19.39 12.87 26.28
N THR A 245 -20.51 12.84 26.99
CA THR A 245 -20.55 13.12 28.43
C THR A 245 -20.83 11.82 29.18
N GLY A 246 -20.28 11.68 30.38
CA GLY A 246 -20.51 10.51 31.21
C GLY A 246 -20.45 10.83 32.69
N ASP A 247 -21.02 9.93 33.49
CA ASP A 247 -21.00 10.00 34.94
C ASP A 247 -19.93 9.06 35.48
N LEU A 248 -19.19 9.53 36.49
CA LEU A 248 -18.23 8.72 37.25
C LEU A 248 -18.86 8.37 38.60
N PRO A 249 -18.53 7.22 39.20
CA PRO A 249 -18.88 6.95 40.59
C PRO A 249 -18.41 8.07 41.50
N ASP A 250 -19.20 8.45 42.52
CA ASP A 250 -18.98 9.64 43.34
C ASP A 250 -17.57 9.70 43.94
N GLU A 251 -17.08 8.58 44.50
CA GLU A 251 -15.73 8.48 45.07
C GLU A 251 -14.63 8.76 44.03
N VAL A 252 -14.80 8.25 42.80
CA VAL A 252 -13.87 8.44 41.69
C VAL A 252 -13.94 9.86 41.14
N LYS A 253 -15.15 10.44 41.06
CA LYS A 253 -15.36 11.83 40.64
C LYS A 253 -14.66 12.78 41.61
N GLN A 254 -14.80 12.56 42.92
CA GLN A 254 -14.17 13.39 43.94
C GLN A 254 -12.65 13.34 43.83
N GLU A 255 -12.05 12.14 43.74
CA GLU A 255 -10.61 11.99 43.56
C GLU A 255 -10.12 12.68 42.28
N TYR A 256 -10.85 12.55 41.17
CA TYR A 256 -10.51 13.24 39.93
C TYR A 256 -10.54 14.76 40.07
N VAL A 257 -11.57 15.32 40.73
CA VAL A 257 -11.70 16.76 40.98
C VAL A 257 -10.57 17.26 41.86
N ASP A 258 -10.23 16.53 42.93
CA ASP A 258 -9.14 16.89 43.84
C ASP A 258 -7.79 16.86 43.11
N GLN A 259 -7.53 15.82 42.30
CA GLN A 259 -6.33 15.74 41.47
C GLN A 259 -6.25 16.87 40.44
N ARG A 260 -7.38 17.26 39.84
CA ARG A 260 -7.44 18.38 38.87
C ARG A 260 -7.19 19.72 39.55
N ALA A 261 -7.71 19.92 40.77
CA ALA A 261 -7.46 21.13 41.55
C ALA A 261 -5.98 21.24 41.98
N GLN A 262 -5.37 20.12 42.37
CA GLN A 262 -3.94 20.07 42.72
C GLN A 262 -3.03 20.20 41.49
N ASN A 263 -3.51 19.81 40.30
CA ASN A 263 -2.73 19.78 39.06
C ASN A 263 -3.53 20.42 37.89
N PRO A 264 -3.78 21.75 37.91
CA PRO A 264 -4.69 22.40 36.96
C PRO A 264 -4.24 22.29 35.50
N ASN A 265 -2.93 22.15 35.26
CA ASN A 265 -2.35 22.00 33.92
C ASN A 265 -2.11 20.54 33.51
N ALA A 266 -2.47 19.56 34.36
CA ALA A 266 -2.26 18.17 34.03
C ALA A 266 -3.30 17.65 33.03
N LEU A 267 -2.83 16.84 32.09
CA LEU A 267 -3.69 16.11 31.16
C LEU A 267 -4.16 14.82 31.84
N PHE A 268 -5.48 14.61 31.85
CA PHE A 268 -6.10 13.38 32.34
C PHE A 268 -6.72 12.64 31.17
N VAL A 269 -6.43 11.34 31.10
CA VAL A 269 -6.90 10.44 30.04
C VAL A 269 -7.66 9.28 30.67
N LEU A 270 -8.84 8.99 30.15
CA LEU A 270 -9.64 7.83 30.49
C LEU A 270 -9.49 6.78 29.38
N ARG A 271 -9.17 5.55 29.75
CA ARG A 271 -9.03 4.41 28.81
C ARG A 271 -9.98 3.29 29.20
N ASN A 272 -10.74 2.75 28.24
CA ASN A 272 -11.51 1.52 28.49
C ASN A 272 -10.58 0.33 28.78
N THR A 273 -10.95 -0.50 29.75
CA THR A 273 -10.12 -1.66 30.15
C THR A 273 -10.34 -2.88 29.27
N ASN A 274 -11.59 -3.06 28.83
CA ASN A 274 -11.99 -4.12 27.91
C ASN A 274 -11.94 -3.58 26.50
N ASP A 275 -11.45 -4.36 25.55
CA ASP A 275 -11.43 -3.97 24.15
C ASP A 275 -12.87 -3.83 23.65
N LEU A 276 -13.20 -2.65 23.11
CA LEU A 276 -14.51 -2.29 22.59
C LEU A 276 -14.34 -1.53 21.28
N THR A 277 -15.35 -1.52 20.43
CA THR A 277 -15.48 -0.55 19.34
C THR A 277 -16.09 0.75 19.87
N LEU A 278 -15.89 1.86 19.17
CA LEU A 278 -16.50 3.14 19.57
C LEU A 278 -18.03 3.11 19.48
N ASP A 279 -18.58 2.34 18.55
CA ASP A 279 -20.03 2.10 18.46
C ASP A 279 -20.57 1.30 19.66
N GLU A 280 -19.82 0.31 20.15
CA GLU A 280 -20.16 -0.41 21.38
C GLU A 280 -20.14 0.53 22.59
N VAL A 281 -19.14 1.41 22.71
CA VAL A 281 -19.08 2.43 23.77
C VAL A 281 -20.34 3.29 23.80
N LEU A 282 -20.89 3.64 22.64
CA LEU A 282 -22.11 4.46 22.55
C LEU A 282 -23.39 3.67 22.83
N SER A 283 -23.48 2.45 22.31
CA SER A 283 -24.69 1.63 22.38
C SER A 283 -24.89 0.99 23.75
N THR A 284 -23.82 0.62 24.47
CA THR A 284 -23.95 0.08 25.83
C THR A 284 -24.28 1.17 26.85
N GLY A 285 -23.82 2.40 26.61
CA GLY A 285 -24.00 3.54 27.52
C GLY A 285 -23.16 3.48 28.80
N GLU A 286 -22.53 2.33 29.10
CA GLU A 286 -21.61 2.12 30.21
C GLU A 286 -20.43 1.24 29.81
N PHE A 287 -19.25 1.50 30.39
CA PHE A 287 -18.07 0.66 30.22
C PHE A 287 -17.07 0.84 31.38
N ARG A 288 -16.23 -0.16 31.60
CA ARG A 288 -15.15 -0.10 32.60
C ARG A 288 -13.94 0.64 32.04
N ALA A 289 -13.37 1.52 32.85
CA ALA A 289 -12.24 2.35 32.44
C ALA A 289 -11.25 2.60 33.57
N GLN A 290 -10.05 3.06 33.20
CA GLN A 290 -9.01 3.55 34.11
C GLN A 290 -8.67 4.99 33.74
N ILE A 291 -8.46 5.83 34.75
CA ILE A 291 -8.05 7.22 34.59
C ILE A 291 -6.55 7.32 34.87
N TYR A 292 -5.83 7.96 33.94
CA TYR A 292 -4.40 8.23 34.05
C TYR A 292 -4.16 9.73 34.06
N LYS A 293 -3.29 10.19 34.98
CA LYS A 293 -2.66 11.51 34.90
C LYS A 293 -1.42 11.39 34.03
N VAL A 294 -1.41 12.05 32.88
CA VAL A 294 -0.27 12.04 31.96
C VAL A 294 0.84 12.89 32.57
N VAL A 295 1.94 12.24 32.95
CA VAL A 295 3.14 12.91 33.43
C VAL A 295 4.02 13.23 32.22
N THR A 296 3.94 14.45 31.71
CA THR A 296 4.82 14.90 30.63
C THR A 296 6.24 15.08 31.18
N LYS A 297 7.09 14.06 31.05
CA LYS A 297 8.54 14.32 31.03
C LYS A 297 8.84 14.88 29.65
N LEU A 298 8.86 16.21 29.52
CA LEU A 298 9.57 16.83 28.40
C LEU A 298 11.02 16.35 28.51
N LYS A 299 11.44 15.49 27.58
CA LYS A 299 12.87 15.29 27.33
C LYS A 299 13.33 16.59 26.68
N GLU A 300 14.08 17.39 27.44
CA GLU A 300 14.96 18.42 26.89
C GLU A 300 16.00 17.79 25.96
#